data_AF-A0A958TH84-F1
#
_entry.id   AF-A0A958TH84-F1
#
_cell.length_a   1.000
_cell.length_b   1.000
_cell.length_c   1.000
_cell.angle_alpha   90.00
_cell.angle_beta   90.00
_cell.angle_gamma   90.00
#
_symmetry.space_group_name_H-M   'P 1'
#
loop_
_entity.id
_entity.type
_entity.pdbx_description
1 polymer ?
#
loop_
_entity_poly.entity_id
_entity_poly.type
_entity_poly.pdbx_seq_one_letter_code
_entity_poly.pdbx_strand_id
1 'polypeptide(L)'
;MKNLIAILFVGMLSISAFAQEKVAKIEFKTDVIDYGTIEKGSDGVRVFEFTNTGNAPLIISKVSSTCGCTVPSKPDGPILPGETGKISVKYDTNRVNPIRKT
;
A
#
# COMPACT_ATOMS: atom_id res chain seq x y z
N MET A 1 -32.99 -16.24 -42.46
CA MET A 1 -32.64 -14.84 -42.06
C MET A 1 -33.20 -14.45 -40.69
N LYS A 2 -34.44 -14.82 -40.30
CA LYS A 2 -35.00 -14.52 -38.96
C LYS A 2 -34.16 -15.06 -37.78
N ASN A 3 -33.60 -16.26 -37.92
CA ASN A 3 -32.85 -16.91 -36.83
C ASN A 3 -31.42 -16.36 -36.68
N LEU A 4 -30.86 -15.75 -37.74
CA LEU A 4 -29.54 -15.12 -37.71
C LEU A 4 -29.56 -13.81 -36.90
N ILE A 5 -30.64 -13.04 -37.00
CA ILE A 5 -30.83 -11.80 -36.23
C ILE A 5 -30.96 -12.12 -34.73
N ALA A 6 -31.66 -13.21 -34.38
CA ALA A 6 -31.81 -13.65 -33.00
C ALA A 6 -30.47 -14.08 -32.35
N ILE A 7 -29.60 -14.77 -33.10
CA ILE A 7 -28.28 -15.19 -32.61
C ILE A 7 -27.35 -13.98 -32.40
N LEU A 8 -27.43 -12.98 -33.28
CA LEU A 8 -26.66 -11.73 -33.17
C LEU A 8 -27.09 -10.88 -31.96
N PHE A 9 -28.38 -10.91 -31.60
CA PHE A 9 -28.91 -10.20 -30.44
C PHE A 9 -28.53 -10.88 -29.11
N VAL A 10 -28.51 -12.22 -29.06
CA VAL A 10 -28.11 -12.99 -27.87
C VAL A 10 -26.60 -12.90 -27.60
N GLY A 11 -25.77 -12.85 -28.65
CA GLY A 11 -24.33 -12.64 -28.50
C GLY A 11 -23.96 -11.27 -27.94
N MET A 12 -24.75 -10.24 -28.24
CA MET A 12 -24.48 -8.86 -27.78
C MET A 12 -24.84 -8.63 -26.31
N LEU A 13 -25.79 -9.40 -25.76
CA LEU A 13 -26.17 -9.39 -24.33
C LEU A 13 -25.15 -10.09 -23.40
N SER A 14 -24.22 -10.87 -23.95
CA SER A 14 -23.22 -11.60 -23.16
C SER A 14 -21.96 -10.78 -22.85
N ILE A 15 -21.84 -9.57 -23.41
CA ILE A 15 -20.64 -8.71 -23.25
C ILE A 15 -20.80 -7.70 -22.11
N SER A 16 -22.00 -7.54 -21.52
CA SER A 16 -22.29 -6.49 -20.54
C SER A 16 -21.88 -6.77 -19.08
N ALA A 17 -21.07 -7.80 -18.79
CA ALA A 17 -20.86 -8.26 -17.41
C ALA A 17 -19.47 -8.05 -16.77
N PHE A 18 -18.48 -7.48 -17.47
CA PHE A 18 -17.17 -7.19 -16.85
C PHE A 18 -17.08 -5.74 -16.35
N ALA A 19 -17.97 -5.35 -15.45
CA ALA A 19 -17.73 -4.18 -14.61
C ALA A 19 -16.75 -4.58 -13.50
N GLN A 20 -15.45 -4.64 -13.81
CA GLN A 20 -14.45 -5.01 -12.82
C GLN A 20 -14.32 -3.86 -11.80
N GLU A 21 -14.68 -4.14 -10.55
CA GLU A 21 -14.63 -3.17 -9.47
C GLU A 21 -13.19 -2.63 -9.32
N LYS A 22 -13.05 -1.31 -9.25
CA LYS A 22 -11.77 -0.64 -9.04
C LYS A 22 -11.44 -0.66 -7.55
N VAL A 23 -10.49 -1.50 -7.17
CA VAL A 23 -10.04 -1.72 -5.81
C VAL A 23 -8.55 -1.37 -5.71
N ALA A 24 -8.20 -0.44 -4.82
CA ALA A 24 -6.83 -0.23 -4.40
C ALA A 24 -6.50 -1.20 -3.25
N LYS A 25 -5.41 -1.94 -3.36
CA LYS A 25 -5.01 -2.94 -2.35
C LYS A 25 -3.54 -2.76 -2.02
N ILE A 26 -3.23 -2.61 -0.73
CA ILE A 26 -1.87 -2.50 -0.23
C ILE A 26 -1.41 -3.84 0.32
N GLU A 27 -0.18 -4.24 0.01
CA GLU A 27 0.47 -5.42 0.55
C GLU A 27 1.89 -5.09 1.00
N PHE A 28 2.17 -5.24 2.29
CA PHE A 28 3.48 -4.96 2.84
C PHE A 28 4.43 -6.12 2.62
N LYS A 29 5.70 -5.82 2.32
CA LYS A 29 6.76 -6.83 2.27
C LYS A 29 7.07 -7.41 3.65
N THR A 30 6.94 -6.59 4.68
CA THR A 30 7.01 -7.00 6.08
C THR A 30 6.14 -6.09 6.92
N ASP A 31 5.39 -6.68 7.84
CA ASP A 31 4.58 -5.93 8.81
C ASP A 31 5.40 -5.51 10.03
N VAL A 32 6.57 -6.12 10.21
CA VAL A 32 7.46 -5.88 11.36
C VAL A 32 8.85 -5.57 10.86
N ILE A 33 9.44 -4.50 11.39
CA ILE A 33 10.86 -4.20 11.23
C ILE A 33 11.51 -4.27 12.60
N ASP A 34 12.48 -5.18 12.72
CA ASP A 34 13.39 -5.17 13.86
C ASP A 34 14.46 -4.10 13.63
N TYR A 35 14.55 -3.17 14.58
CA TYR A 35 15.58 -2.16 14.56
C TYR A 35 16.93 -2.69 15.03
N GLY A 36 16.94 -3.81 15.75
CA GLY A 36 18.10 -4.35 16.45
C GLY A 36 18.60 -3.40 17.53
N THR A 37 19.91 -3.44 17.76
CA THR A 37 20.59 -2.47 18.62
C THR A 37 20.91 -1.22 17.81
N ILE A 38 20.39 -0.08 18.26
CA ILE A 38 20.67 1.23 17.68
C ILE A 38 21.55 2.03 18.64
N GLU A 39 22.61 2.63 18.13
CA GLU A 39 23.44 3.53 18.93
C GLU A 39 22.72 4.86 19.20
N LYS A 40 22.95 5.42 20.38
CA LYS A 40 22.41 6.74 20.74
C LYS A 40 22.90 7.80 19.76
N GLY A 41 21.97 8.57 19.19
CA GLY A 41 22.29 9.65 18.25
C GLY A 41 22.57 9.20 16.82
N SER A 42 22.45 7.90 16.51
CA SER A 42 22.58 7.38 15.15
C SER A 42 21.31 7.60 14.31
N ASP A 43 21.37 7.25 13.02
CA ASP A 43 20.23 7.34 12.12
C ASP A 43 19.20 6.22 12.36
N GLY A 44 18.10 6.59 13.02
CA GLY A 44 16.99 5.70 13.34
C GLY A 44 15.99 5.53 12.21
N VAL A 45 16.36 5.70 10.94
CA VAL A 45 15.43 5.51 9.80
C VAL A 45 15.28 4.03 9.45
N ARG A 46 14.04 3.59 9.28
CA ARG A 46 13.66 2.31 8.67
C ARG A 46 12.57 2.52 7.64
N VAL A 47 12.44 1.59 6.69
CA VAL A 47 11.50 1.73 5.57
C VAL A 47 10.62 0.49 5.49
N PHE A 48 9.31 0.70 5.52
CA PHE A 48 8.31 -0.29 5.14
C PHE A 48 8.09 -0.20 3.63
N GLU A 49 8.48 -1.25 2.93
CA GLU A 49 8.17 -1.42 1.51
C GLU A 49 6.81 -2.09 1.37
N PHE A 50 6.00 -1.59 0.44
CA PHE A 50 4.71 -2.18 0.10
C PHE A 50 4.47 -2.13 -1.41
N THR A 51 3.56 -2.97 -1.89
CA THR A 51 3.14 -3.03 -3.28
C THR A 51 1.65 -2.75 -3.38
N ASN A 52 1.23 -2.00 -4.41
CA ASN A 52 -0.18 -1.92 -4.76
C ASN A 52 -0.59 -3.16 -5.57
N THR A 53 -1.19 -4.15 -4.93
CA THR A 53 -1.68 -5.38 -5.58
C THR A 53 -3.12 -5.27 -6.09
N GLY A 54 -3.69 -4.07 -6.04
CA GLY A 54 -5.01 -3.77 -6.58
C GLY A 54 -5.00 -3.48 -8.08
N ASN A 55 -6.16 -3.08 -8.60
CA ASN A 55 -6.35 -2.67 -10.01
C ASN A 55 -6.71 -1.18 -10.14
N ALA A 56 -6.56 -0.40 -9.07
CA ALA A 56 -6.73 1.04 -9.03
C ALA A 56 -5.54 1.74 -8.34
N PRO A 57 -5.28 3.03 -8.61
CA PRO A 57 -4.23 3.78 -7.93
C PRO A 57 -4.44 3.82 -6.40
N LEU A 58 -3.38 3.54 -5.64
CA LEU A 58 -3.38 3.55 -4.19
C LEU A 58 -2.83 4.89 -3.68
N ILE A 59 -3.64 5.63 -2.91
CA ILE A 59 -3.22 6.90 -2.30
C ILE A 59 -3.08 6.70 -0.80
N ILE A 60 -1.88 6.97 -0.27
CA ILE A 60 -1.66 7.00 1.18
C ILE A 60 -2.11 8.37 1.71
N SER A 61 -3.30 8.39 2.32
CA SER A 61 -3.92 9.61 2.84
C SER A 61 -3.25 10.10 4.13
N LYS A 62 -2.94 9.19 5.05
CA LYS A 62 -2.33 9.49 6.35
C LYS A 62 -1.48 8.32 6.82
N VAL A 63 -0.37 8.64 7.46
CA VAL A 63 0.42 7.68 8.26
C VAL A 63 0.57 8.28 9.64
N SER A 64 0.32 7.49 10.68
CA SER A 64 0.37 7.95 12.07
C SER A 64 1.11 6.94 12.94
N SER A 65 1.86 7.44 13.90
CA SER A 65 2.51 6.64 14.94
C SER A 65 1.76 6.77 16.26
N THR A 66 1.81 5.69 17.06
CA THR A 66 1.26 5.68 18.43
C THR A 66 2.19 6.32 19.46
N CYS A 67 3.45 6.57 19.08
CA CYS A 67 4.46 7.22 19.92
C CYS A 67 5.00 8.45 19.21
N GLY A 68 5.08 9.58 19.91
CA GLY A 68 5.76 10.78 19.40
C GLY A 68 7.28 10.61 19.22
N CYS A 69 7.82 9.43 19.51
CA CYS A 69 9.21 9.06 19.28
C CYS A 69 9.48 8.53 17.87
N THR A 70 8.44 8.26 17.07
CA THR A 70 8.58 7.87 15.66
C THR A 70 7.90 8.87 14.76
N VAL A 71 8.62 9.33 13.74
CA VAL A 71 8.13 10.26 12.72
C VAL A 71 7.97 9.48 11.42
N PRO A 72 6.74 9.13 11.02
CA PRO A 72 6.50 8.49 9.73
C PRO A 72 6.48 9.52 8.59
N SER A 73 6.95 9.09 7.41
CA SER A 73 6.87 9.81 6.15
C SER A 73 6.20 8.93 5.11
N LYS A 74 5.21 9.49 4.41
CA LYS A 74 4.43 8.81 3.37
C LYS A 74 4.91 9.23 1.97
N PRO A 75 4.60 8.47 0.92
CA PRO A 75 4.80 8.95 -0.45
C PRO A 75 3.85 10.12 -0.77
N ASP A 76 4.32 11.05 -1.60
CA ASP A 76 3.57 12.25 -1.99
C ASP A 76 2.50 11.98 -3.07
N GLY A 77 2.71 10.94 -3.88
CA GLY A 77 1.85 10.61 -5.03
C GLY A 77 1.06 9.30 -4.89
N PRO A 78 0.15 9.05 -5.85
CA PRO A 78 -0.50 7.75 -5.99
C PRO A 78 0.52 6.67 -6.41
N ILE A 79 0.33 5.47 -5.88
CA ILE A 79 1.09 4.27 -6.27
C ILE A 79 0.22 3.48 -7.26
N LEU A 80 0.67 3.33 -8.50
CA LEU A 80 -0.13 2.66 -9.54
C LEU A 80 -0.21 1.14 -9.28
N PRO A 81 -1.19 0.45 -9.87
CA PRO A 81 -1.27 -1.02 -9.81
C PRO A 81 0.05 -1.69 -10.20
N GLY A 82 0.55 -2.59 -9.34
CA GLY A 82 1.82 -3.29 -9.49
C GLY A 82 3.06 -2.51 -9.04
N GLU A 83 2.94 -1.21 -8.74
CA GLU A 83 4.07 -0.41 -8.28
C GLU A 83 4.34 -0.60 -6.78
N THR A 84 5.59 -0.34 -6.40
CA THR A 84 6.05 -0.36 -5.02
C THR A 84 6.13 1.04 -4.44
N GLY A 85 5.67 1.19 -3.20
CA GLY A 85 5.79 2.40 -2.41
C GLY A 85 6.61 2.17 -1.15
N LYS A 86 7.01 3.27 -0.51
CA LYS A 86 7.84 3.26 0.70
C LYS A 86 7.22 4.16 1.76
N ILE A 87 7.06 3.65 2.97
CA ILE A 87 6.78 4.43 4.17
C ILE A 87 8.04 4.44 5.02
N SER A 88 8.65 5.61 5.19
CA SER A 88 9.84 5.75 6.04
C SER A 88 9.41 6.06 7.46
N VAL A 89 10.04 5.47 8.45
CA VAL A 89 9.81 5.73 9.87
C VAL A 89 11.15 6.09 10.48
N LYS A 90 11.23 7.30 11.05
CA LYS A 90 12.41 7.75 11.78
C LYS A 90 12.16 7.66 13.28
N TYR A 91 12.96 6.86 13.98
CA TYR A 91 12.98 6.82 15.43
C TYR A 91 13.91 7.90 16.02
N ASP A 92 13.49 8.53 17.11
CA ASP A 92 14.33 9.42 17.92
C ASP A 92 15.30 8.61 18.79
N THR A 93 16.49 8.35 18.24
CA THR A 93 17.57 7.55 18.86
C THR A 93 18.18 8.17 20.11
N ASN A 94 17.76 9.37 20.53
CA ASN A 94 18.12 9.91 21.84
C ASN A 94 17.37 9.24 22.99
N ARG A 95 16.26 8.56 22.68
CA ARG A 95 15.47 7.79 23.64
C ARG A 95 16.03 6.36 23.68
N VAL A 96 16.72 6.03 24.76
CA VAL A 96 17.53 4.80 24.87
C VAL A 96 16.79 3.59 25.48
N ASN A 97 15.45 3.63 25.52
CA ASN A 97 14.66 2.53 26.10
C ASN A 97 14.22 1.53 25.02
N PRO A 98 13.98 0.25 25.36
CA PRO A 98 13.43 -0.72 24.43
C PRO A 98 12.14 -0.21 23.78
N ILE A 99 12.05 -0.31 22.46
CA ILE A 99 10.86 0.09 21.70
C ILE A 99 10.24 -1.15 21.08
N ARG A 100 8.97 -1.40 21.40
CA ARG A 100 8.12 -2.34 20.67
C ARG A 100 6.80 -1.65 20.38
N LYS A 101 6.44 -1.55 19.11
CA LYS A 101 5.18 -0.95 18.64
C LYS A 101 4.59 -1.84 17.56
N THR A 102 3.30 -2.13 17.73
CA THR A 102 2.41 -2.83 16.80
C THR A 102 1.34 -1.87 16.36
#